data_AF-A0A3R9NHY9-F1
#
_entry.id   AF-A0A3R9NHY9-F1
#
_cell.length_a   1.000
_cell.length_b   1.000
_cell.length_c   1.000
_cell.angle_alpha   90.00
_cell.angle_beta   90.00
_cell.angle_gamma   90.00
#
_symmetry.space_group_name_H-M   'P 1'
#
loop_
_entity.id
_entity.type
_entity.pdbx_description
1 polymer ?
#
loop_
_entity_poly.entity_id
_entity_poly.type
_entity_poly.pdbx_seq_one_letter_code
_entity_poly.pdbx_strand_id
1 'polypeptide(L)'
;MKRIITIATIVSLLLLSIIPVTAATTPALDTKYPANSMDDVPVTSYFTFDFNDEVTNVDKTKILVKTVLGSTIINFQEVKLQGDKLIIITPTLDFDKSYNVTIDAGAITLKNGTYNTPISTTFTTQDEMNFRNLMITDPSLLEDLLRNNKTTRDIYVVAPEAYLKEVNIVHKKKASVENVSNGELIEALTNIDIITKKKDVKTVNVTVKDKDDLIVEDNAILVSDTEDSDSDLNTYSIAFSQLPNNYDVIVELKDVNGVTIDEKIIKVVPDSALFSNIEEAYEYETREPGEDGTGNEFSLYELITDEQLFNALLLESDLEKIQIEVRN
;
A
#
# COMPACT_ATOMS: atom_id res chain seq x y z
N MET A 1 66.59 32.75 -76.52
CA MET A 1 65.49 31.75 -76.60
C MET A 1 65.78 30.59 -75.66
N LYS A 2 65.11 30.52 -74.51
CA LYS A 2 64.74 29.26 -73.82
C LYS A 2 63.76 29.60 -72.69
N ARG A 3 62.83 28.67 -72.48
CA ARG A 3 61.46 28.88 -72.01
C ARG A 3 61.33 28.90 -70.48
N ILE A 4 60.28 29.62 -70.07
CA ILE A 4 59.54 29.54 -68.81
C ILE A 4 59.23 28.09 -68.44
N ILE A 5 59.43 27.70 -67.18
CA ILE A 5 58.60 26.70 -66.48
C ILE A 5 58.39 27.20 -65.04
N THR A 6 57.16 27.63 -64.77
CA THR A 6 56.60 27.93 -63.46
C THR A 6 56.31 26.61 -62.74
N ILE A 7 56.86 26.40 -61.54
CA ILE A 7 56.50 25.28 -60.67
C ILE A 7 55.56 25.83 -59.60
N ALA A 8 54.28 25.49 -59.71
CA ALA A 8 53.28 25.73 -58.68
C ALA A 8 53.42 24.67 -57.59
N THR A 9 53.78 25.09 -56.37
CA THR A 9 53.83 24.21 -55.20
C THR A 9 52.46 24.21 -54.54
N ILE A 10 51.72 23.10 -54.65
CA ILE A 10 50.49 22.87 -53.87
C ILE A 10 50.93 22.27 -52.53
N VAL A 11 50.85 23.05 -51.46
CA VAL A 11 50.97 22.56 -50.08
C VAL A 11 49.55 22.25 -49.60
N SER A 12 49.19 20.96 -49.60
CA SER A 12 47.97 20.47 -48.96
C SER A 12 48.24 20.31 -47.47
N LEU A 13 47.63 21.17 -46.65
CA LEU A 13 47.70 21.11 -45.19
C LEU A 13 46.65 20.11 -44.70
N LEU A 14 47.08 18.90 -44.32
CA LEU A 14 46.22 17.92 -43.66
C LEU A 14 45.96 18.42 -42.22
N LEU A 15 44.82 19.04 -41.98
CA LEU A 15 44.35 19.31 -40.62
C LEU A 15 43.81 18.00 -40.03
N LEU A 16 44.64 17.31 -39.25
CA LEU A 16 44.22 16.19 -38.42
C LEU A 16 43.37 16.77 -37.27
N SER A 17 42.05 16.70 -37.38
CA SER A 17 41.14 17.04 -36.28
C SER A 17 41.29 15.97 -35.19
N ILE A 18 42.01 16.30 -34.12
CA ILE A 18 42.06 15.48 -32.91
C ILE A 18 40.71 15.69 -32.21
N ILE A 19 39.77 14.77 -32.41
CA ILE A 19 38.56 14.70 -31.59
C ILE A 19 39.01 14.14 -30.23
N PRO A 20 38.82 14.85 -29.11
CA PRO A 20 39.04 14.24 -27.81
C PRO A 20 38.03 13.09 -27.65
N VAL A 21 38.53 11.85 -27.71
CA VAL A 21 37.76 10.69 -27.27
C VAL A 21 37.70 10.80 -25.76
N THR A 22 36.58 11.28 -25.23
CA THR A 22 36.24 11.03 -23.83
C THR A 22 36.13 9.52 -23.68
N ALA A 23 37.01 8.91 -22.89
CA ALA A 23 36.89 7.50 -22.56
C ALA A 23 35.48 7.28 -22.01
N ALA A 24 34.70 6.42 -22.65
CA ALA A 24 33.43 5.98 -22.11
C ALA A 24 33.73 5.37 -20.73
N THR A 25 33.18 5.97 -19.67
CA THR A 25 33.26 5.38 -18.34
C THR A 25 32.55 4.03 -18.41
N THR A 26 33.18 2.96 -17.91
CA THR A 26 32.52 1.66 -17.87
C THR A 26 31.28 1.75 -16.96
N PRO A 27 30.11 1.21 -17.36
CA PRO A 27 28.94 1.14 -16.49
C PRO A 27 29.27 0.57 -15.11
N ALA A 28 28.93 1.30 -14.05
CA ALA A 28 29.18 0.90 -12.67
C ALA A 28 27.99 1.23 -11.77
N LEU A 29 27.81 0.42 -10.72
CA LEU A 29 26.89 0.68 -9.62
C LEU A 29 27.68 1.42 -8.53
N ASP A 30 27.23 2.61 -8.16
CA ASP A 30 27.86 3.46 -7.16
C ASP A 30 27.33 3.13 -5.76
N THR A 31 26.01 3.18 -5.58
CA THR A 31 25.34 2.90 -4.30
C THR A 31 24.06 2.09 -4.49
N LYS A 32 23.63 1.43 -3.42
CA LYS A 32 22.34 0.76 -3.37
C LYS A 32 21.73 0.87 -1.97
N TYR A 33 20.40 0.90 -1.93
CA TYR A 33 19.62 0.80 -0.71
C TYR A 33 18.46 -0.17 -0.92
N PRO A 34 18.18 -1.09 0.02
CA PRO A 34 18.99 -1.41 1.20
C PRO A 34 20.39 -1.95 0.86
N ALA A 35 21.34 -1.66 1.75
CA ALA A 35 22.68 -2.26 1.64
C ALA A 35 22.61 -3.78 1.89
N ASN A 36 23.65 -4.50 1.51
CA ASN A 36 23.65 -5.95 1.71
C ASN A 36 23.75 -6.30 3.21
N SER A 37 22.84 -7.16 3.66
CA SER A 37 22.65 -7.56 5.05
C SER A 37 22.32 -6.37 5.98
N MET A 38 21.63 -5.36 5.45
CA MET A 38 21.09 -4.27 6.26
C MET A 38 19.91 -4.79 7.07
N ASP A 39 19.89 -4.49 8.37
CA ASP A 39 18.77 -4.74 9.26
C ASP A 39 18.00 -3.43 9.50
N ASP A 40 16.84 -3.51 10.15
CA ASP A 40 15.97 -2.38 10.46
C ASP A 40 15.56 -1.56 9.23
N VAL A 41 15.29 -2.21 8.11
CA VAL A 41 14.76 -1.55 6.91
C VAL A 41 13.26 -1.26 7.10
N PRO A 42 12.78 -0.01 6.94
CA PRO A 42 11.35 0.30 6.98
C PRO A 42 10.58 -0.53 5.96
N VAL A 43 9.40 -1.05 6.33
CA VAL A 43 8.63 -1.98 5.49
C VAL A 43 8.05 -1.32 4.24
N THR A 44 7.98 0.01 4.21
CA THR A 44 7.53 0.77 3.03
C THR A 44 8.68 1.37 2.20
N SER A 45 9.93 1.01 2.53
CA SER A 45 11.10 1.48 1.80
C SER A 45 11.11 1.06 0.32
N TYR A 46 11.52 1.98 -0.55
CA TYR A 46 11.84 1.66 -1.94
C TYR A 46 13.27 1.15 -2.09
N PHE A 47 13.50 0.30 -3.09
CA PHE A 47 14.86 -0.12 -3.43
C PHE A 47 15.46 0.86 -4.43
N THR A 48 16.64 1.39 -4.11
CA THR A 48 17.36 2.31 -4.99
C THR A 48 18.70 1.75 -5.39
N PHE A 49 19.07 1.97 -6.65
CA PHE A 49 20.35 1.60 -7.23
C PHE A 49 20.87 2.79 -8.03
N ASP A 50 21.95 3.40 -7.54
CA ASP A 50 22.58 4.55 -8.17
C ASP A 50 23.74 4.07 -9.03
N PHE A 51 23.78 4.54 -10.26
CA PHE A 51 24.81 4.19 -11.22
C PHE A 51 25.69 5.39 -11.55
N ASN A 52 26.83 5.13 -12.17
CA ASN A 52 27.77 6.19 -12.54
C ASN A 52 27.35 7.01 -13.78
N ASP A 53 26.20 6.69 -14.39
CA ASP A 53 25.62 7.40 -15.53
C ASP A 53 24.10 7.13 -15.61
N GLU A 54 23.41 7.92 -16.42
CA GLU A 54 21.95 7.92 -16.58
C GLU A 54 21.41 6.53 -16.99
N VAL A 55 20.40 6.05 -16.26
CA VAL A 55 19.65 4.82 -16.56
C VAL A 55 18.61 5.11 -17.63
N THR A 56 18.79 4.49 -18.80
CA THR A 56 17.95 4.73 -19.98
C THR A 56 16.91 3.65 -20.20
N ASN A 57 17.15 2.42 -19.74
CA ASN A 57 16.21 1.31 -19.86
C ASN A 57 16.48 0.23 -18.81
N VAL A 58 15.43 -0.48 -18.41
CA VAL A 58 15.49 -1.61 -17.46
C VAL A 58 14.58 -2.75 -17.92
N ASP A 59 15.16 -3.94 -18.04
CA ASP A 59 14.43 -5.19 -18.27
C ASP A 59 13.84 -5.70 -16.94
N LYS A 60 12.57 -5.37 -16.72
CA LYS A 60 11.84 -5.73 -15.49
C LYS A 60 11.71 -7.25 -15.28
N THR A 61 11.83 -8.06 -16.34
CA THR A 61 11.72 -9.52 -16.24
C THR A 61 12.92 -10.17 -15.54
N LYS A 62 14.01 -9.42 -15.41
CA LYS A 62 15.26 -9.81 -14.74
C LYS A 62 15.38 -9.31 -13.30
N ILE A 63 14.30 -8.71 -12.79
CA ILE A 63 14.21 -8.22 -11.41
C ILE A 63 13.36 -9.23 -10.63
N LEU A 64 13.87 -9.68 -9.50
CA LEU A 64 13.16 -10.57 -8.59
C LEU A 64 13.32 -10.08 -7.16
N VAL A 65 12.20 -9.99 -6.45
CA VAL A 65 12.14 -9.72 -5.01
C VAL A 65 11.47 -10.93 -4.37
N LYS A 66 12.06 -11.49 -3.32
CA LYS A 66 11.49 -12.64 -2.62
C LYS A 66 11.86 -12.67 -1.14
N THR A 67 11.09 -13.41 -0.35
CA THR A 67 11.48 -13.74 1.02
C THR A 67 12.66 -14.71 1.02
N VAL A 68 13.62 -14.50 1.93
CA VAL A 68 14.76 -15.41 2.11
C VAL A 68 14.27 -16.76 2.66
N LEU A 69 13.38 -16.70 3.65
CA LEU A 69 12.69 -17.84 4.22
C LEU A 69 11.31 -17.97 3.55
N GLY A 70 11.09 -19.04 2.79
CA GLY A 70 9.77 -19.36 2.20
C GLY A 70 9.63 -19.17 0.69
N SER A 71 10.60 -18.56 0.00
CA SER A 71 10.57 -18.39 -1.47
C SER A 71 9.34 -17.66 -2.03
N THR A 72 8.62 -16.90 -1.20
CA THR A 72 7.48 -16.10 -1.65
C THR A 72 7.99 -14.97 -2.53
N ILE A 73 7.47 -14.86 -3.75
CA ILE A 73 7.81 -13.77 -4.69
C ILE A 73 6.97 -12.55 -4.34
N ILE A 74 7.63 -11.40 -4.22
CA ILE A 74 6.98 -10.10 -4.02
C ILE A 74 6.95 -9.41 -5.38
N ASN A 75 5.74 -9.16 -5.90
CA ASN A 75 5.57 -8.41 -7.12
C ASN A 75 5.73 -6.91 -6.80
N PHE A 76 6.69 -6.25 -7.44
CA PHE A 76 6.83 -4.80 -7.32
C PHE A 76 5.64 -4.10 -7.99
N GLN A 77 5.21 -2.97 -7.42
CA GLN A 77 4.16 -2.13 -7.95
C GLN A 77 4.66 -1.31 -9.15
N GLU A 78 5.87 -0.75 -9.02
CA GLU A 78 6.43 0.14 -10.03
C GLU A 78 7.96 0.07 -10.11
N VAL A 79 8.50 0.44 -11.26
CA VAL A 79 9.93 0.69 -11.46
C VAL A 79 10.09 2.05 -12.12
N LYS A 80 10.72 3.01 -11.42
CA LYS A 80 10.97 4.38 -11.89
C LYS A 80 12.44 4.57 -12.23
N LEU A 81 12.70 5.36 -13.26
CA LEU A 81 14.03 5.79 -13.68
C LEU A 81 14.16 7.29 -13.40
N GLN A 82 15.18 7.71 -12.67
CA GLN A 82 15.41 9.11 -12.32
C GLN A 82 16.89 9.45 -12.52
N GLY A 83 17.24 9.89 -13.73
CA GLY A 83 18.63 10.18 -14.07
C GLY A 83 19.49 8.93 -13.96
N ASP A 84 20.49 8.95 -13.08
CA ASP A 84 21.41 7.86 -12.75
C ASP A 84 20.84 6.83 -11.75
N LYS A 85 19.60 7.03 -11.29
CA LYS A 85 18.96 6.19 -10.28
C LYS A 85 17.87 5.29 -10.86
N LEU A 86 17.91 4.01 -10.47
CA LEU A 86 16.81 3.06 -10.60
C LEU A 86 16.08 2.97 -9.26
N ILE A 87 14.76 3.09 -9.26
CA ILE A 87 13.90 2.96 -8.08
C ILE A 87 12.90 1.82 -8.33
N ILE A 88 12.83 0.87 -7.41
CA ILE A 88 11.85 -0.22 -7.41
C ILE A 88 10.91 0.00 -6.22
N ILE A 89 9.62 0.15 -6.51
CA ILE A 89 8.57 0.36 -5.53
C ILE A 89 7.87 -0.97 -5.31
N THR A 90 7.91 -1.48 -4.07
CA THR A 90 7.19 -2.69 -3.66
C THR A 90 5.93 -2.33 -2.89
N PRO A 91 4.97 -3.27 -2.77
CA PRO A 91 4.01 -3.22 -1.69
C PRO A 91 4.72 -3.13 -0.33
N THR A 92 3.99 -2.68 0.69
CA THR A 92 4.41 -2.76 2.08
C THR A 92 4.87 -4.19 2.38
N LEU A 93 6.09 -4.32 2.87
CA LEU A 93 6.68 -5.58 3.28
C LEU A 93 6.16 -5.98 4.66
N ASP A 94 6.44 -7.22 5.07
CA ASP A 94 6.12 -7.66 6.42
C ASP A 94 7.24 -7.24 7.37
N PHE A 95 6.89 -6.94 8.62
CA PHE A 95 7.85 -6.71 9.71
C PHE A 95 8.61 -8.00 10.08
N ASP A 96 9.81 -7.84 10.63
CA ASP A 96 10.70 -8.92 11.08
C ASP A 96 10.85 -10.05 10.04
N LYS A 97 11.02 -9.67 8.76
CA LYS A 97 11.25 -10.62 7.67
C LYS A 97 12.46 -10.25 6.84
N SER A 98 13.21 -11.28 6.47
CA SER A 98 14.34 -11.12 5.55
C SER A 98 13.91 -11.28 4.09
N TYR A 99 14.32 -10.33 3.27
CA TYR A 99 14.07 -10.28 1.83
C TYR A 99 15.37 -10.33 1.03
N ASN A 100 15.26 -10.74 -0.22
CA ASN A 100 16.33 -10.71 -1.20
C ASN A 100 15.84 -10.06 -2.50
N VAL A 101 16.57 -9.05 -2.96
CA VAL A 101 16.39 -8.42 -4.26
C VAL A 101 17.53 -8.85 -5.16
N THR A 102 17.21 -9.38 -6.33
CA THR A 102 18.17 -9.74 -7.36
C THR A 102 17.84 -9.06 -8.67
N ILE A 103 18.86 -8.54 -9.33
CA ILE A 103 18.80 -8.00 -10.69
C ILE A 103 19.85 -8.73 -11.51
N ASP A 104 19.41 -9.51 -12.49
CA ASP A 104 20.33 -10.30 -13.31
C ASP A 104 21.22 -9.43 -14.20
N ALA A 105 22.37 -9.98 -14.61
CA ALA A 105 23.30 -9.31 -15.50
C ALA A 105 22.63 -8.85 -16.80
N GLY A 106 22.94 -7.63 -17.22
CA GLY A 106 22.41 -7.04 -18.45
C GLY A 106 20.94 -6.67 -18.39
N ALA A 107 20.36 -6.51 -17.18
CA ALA A 107 19.03 -5.95 -17.01
C ALA A 107 18.98 -4.44 -17.19
N ILE A 108 20.09 -3.74 -16.91
CA ILE A 108 20.14 -2.27 -16.83
C ILE A 108 20.98 -1.72 -17.98
N THR A 109 20.41 -0.76 -18.71
CA THR A 109 21.11 -0.01 -19.76
C THR A 109 21.35 1.42 -19.31
N LEU A 110 22.62 1.79 -19.18
CA LEU A 110 23.04 3.15 -18.91
C LEU A 110 23.44 3.86 -20.22
N LYS A 111 23.54 5.18 -20.17
CA LYS A 111 24.00 5.98 -21.31
C LYS A 111 25.43 5.66 -21.75
N ASN A 112 26.31 5.28 -20.82
CA ASN A 112 27.67 4.80 -21.09
C ASN A 112 27.77 3.29 -21.41
N GLY A 113 26.65 2.55 -21.45
CA GLY A 113 26.60 1.15 -21.86
C GLY A 113 25.73 0.26 -20.98
N THR A 114 25.71 -1.04 -21.27
CA THR A 114 24.94 -2.02 -20.48
C THR A 114 25.69 -2.45 -19.22
N TYR A 115 25.02 -2.39 -18.07
CA TYR A 115 25.55 -2.90 -16.82
C TYR A 115 25.42 -4.44 -16.78
N ASN A 116 26.55 -5.14 -16.88
CA ASN A 116 26.62 -6.59 -17.09
C ASN A 116 27.03 -7.40 -15.85
N THR A 117 26.92 -6.81 -14.66
CA THR A 117 27.19 -7.50 -13.39
C THR A 117 25.87 -7.77 -12.67
N PRO A 118 25.63 -8.98 -12.12
CA PRO A 118 24.41 -9.21 -11.34
C PRO A 118 24.44 -8.42 -10.04
N ILE A 119 23.27 -7.94 -9.60
CA ILE A 119 23.08 -7.29 -8.31
C ILE A 119 22.30 -8.25 -7.43
N SER A 120 22.77 -8.47 -6.20
CA SER A 120 22.01 -9.15 -5.16
C SER A 120 22.17 -8.40 -3.85
N THR A 121 21.08 -8.20 -3.13
CA THR A 121 21.08 -7.63 -1.79
C THR A 121 20.09 -8.37 -0.93
N THR A 122 20.49 -8.72 0.29
CA THR A 122 19.59 -9.24 1.31
C THR A 122 19.40 -8.19 2.39
N PHE A 123 18.24 -8.12 3.01
CA PHE A 123 18.01 -7.21 4.14
C PHE A 123 16.91 -7.77 5.04
N THR A 124 16.83 -7.26 6.26
CA THR A 124 15.77 -7.58 7.24
C THR A 124 14.97 -6.32 7.52
N THR A 125 13.65 -6.44 7.47
CA THR A 125 12.75 -5.35 7.85
C THR A 125 12.75 -5.13 9.36
N GLN A 126 12.28 -3.97 9.79
CA GLN A 126 12.20 -3.60 11.22
C GLN A 126 11.34 -4.58 12.02
N ASP A 127 11.63 -4.66 13.31
CA ASP A 127 10.76 -5.31 14.28
C ASP A 127 9.37 -4.66 14.28
N GLU A 128 8.34 -5.47 14.52
CA GLU A 128 6.97 -4.96 14.61
C GLU A 128 6.81 -4.05 15.83
N MET A 129 6.40 -2.80 15.58
CA MET A 129 6.07 -1.83 16.59
C MET A 129 4.76 -1.16 16.22
N ASN A 130 3.76 -1.21 17.10
CA ASN A 130 2.49 -0.52 16.88
C ASN A 130 2.38 0.76 17.71
N PHE A 131 1.50 1.65 17.25
CA PHE A 131 1.28 2.96 17.83
C PHE A 131 0.80 2.89 19.28
N ARG A 132 -0.10 1.94 19.58
CA ARG A 132 -0.58 1.71 20.96
C ARG A 132 0.59 1.44 21.91
N ASN A 133 1.53 0.60 21.51
CA ASN A 133 2.69 0.27 22.34
C ASN A 133 3.60 1.48 22.54
N LEU A 134 3.93 2.19 21.47
CA LEU A 134 4.81 3.36 21.51
C LEU A 134 4.23 4.48 22.39
N MET A 135 2.92 4.73 22.29
CA MET A 135 2.29 5.94 22.87
C MET A 135 1.57 5.69 24.19
N ILE A 136 1.10 4.47 24.44
CA ILE A 136 0.20 4.17 25.57
C ILE A 136 0.79 3.07 26.47
N THR A 137 1.11 1.90 25.91
CA THR A 137 1.49 0.72 26.71
C THR A 137 2.88 0.88 27.32
N ASP A 138 3.86 1.32 26.53
CA ASP A 138 5.24 1.47 26.94
C ASP A 138 5.86 2.76 26.39
N PRO A 139 5.58 3.91 27.04
CA PRO A 139 6.13 5.20 26.61
C PRO A 139 7.67 5.27 26.65
N SER A 140 8.34 4.33 27.33
CA SER A 140 9.80 4.28 27.36
C SER A 140 10.40 3.98 25.99
N LEU A 141 9.67 3.28 25.12
CA LEU A 141 10.07 3.04 23.73
C LEU A 141 10.28 4.35 22.97
N LEU A 142 9.35 5.31 23.12
CA LEU A 142 9.50 6.62 22.49
C LEU A 142 10.67 7.40 23.07
N GLU A 143 10.85 7.36 24.39
CA GLU A 143 12.00 7.99 25.03
C GLU A 143 13.33 7.42 24.50
N ASP A 144 13.41 6.10 24.35
CA ASP A 144 14.61 5.42 23.86
C ASP A 144 14.91 5.76 22.40
N LEU A 145 13.88 5.82 21.54
CA LEU A 145 14.05 6.29 20.17
C LEU A 145 14.61 7.71 20.13
N LEU A 146 14.00 8.63 20.89
CA LEU A 146 14.43 10.04 20.92
C LEU A 146 15.83 10.22 21.53
N ARG A 147 16.21 9.39 22.51
CA ARG A 147 17.57 9.38 23.08
C ARG A 147 18.61 8.84 22.11
N ASN A 148 18.22 7.93 21.22
CA ASN A 148 19.09 7.32 20.21
C ASN A 148 19.19 8.12 18.91
N ASN A 149 19.14 9.46 19.00
CA ASN A 149 19.23 10.41 17.89
C ASN A 149 18.12 10.30 16.83
N LYS A 150 16.97 9.71 17.17
CA LYS A 150 15.77 9.83 16.32
C LYS A 150 15.02 11.09 16.66
N THR A 151 14.59 11.81 15.64
CA THR A 151 13.68 12.95 15.78
C THR A 151 12.26 12.49 15.52
N THR A 152 11.28 13.30 15.89
CA THR A 152 9.87 13.03 15.54
C THR A 152 9.62 13.02 14.02
N ARG A 153 10.57 13.50 13.21
CA ARG A 153 10.50 13.39 11.74
C ARG A 153 11.05 12.08 11.21
N ASP A 154 11.76 11.33 12.04
CA ASP A 154 12.33 10.03 11.70
C ASP A 154 11.41 8.88 12.16
N ILE A 155 10.41 9.18 12.98
CA ILE A 155 9.40 8.22 13.44
C ILE A 155 8.18 8.42 12.57
N TYR A 156 7.83 7.41 11.78
CA TYR A 156 6.68 7.39 10.89
C TYR A 156 5.60 6.50 11.49
N VAL A 157 4.36 6.94 11.31
CA VAL A 157 3.15 6.27 11.71
C VAL A 157 2.47 5.83 10.43
N VAL A 158 2.31 4.52 10.28
CA VAL A 158 1.75 3.89 9.07
C VAL A 158 0.35 3.39 9.41
N ALA A 159 -0.64 4.05 8.83
CA ALA A 159 -2.04 3.66 8.98
C ALA A 159 -2.33 2.41 8.12
N PRO A 160 -3.19 1.49 8.62
CA PRO A 160 -3.61 0.33 7.84
C PRO A 160 -4.45 0.78 6.63
N GLU A 161 -4.26 0.13 5.48
CA GLU A 161 -5.05 0.41 4.28
C GLU A 161 -6.55 0.22 4.56
N ALA A 162 -7.39 1.12 4.04
CA ALA A 162 -8.84 0.98 4.06
C ALA A 162 -9.36 0.31 2.79
N TYR A 163 -10.28 -0.64 2.98
CA TYR A 163 -10.86 -1.46 1.92
C TYR A 163 -12.38 -1.29 1.83
N LEU A 164 -13.05 -1.03 2.95
CA LEU A 164 -14.48 -0.77 2.96
C LEU A 164 -14.77 0.62 2.35
N LYS A 165 -15.76 0.71 1.46
CA LYS A 165 -16.13 1.98 0.80
C LYS A 165 -17.54 2.41 1.13
N GLU A 166 -18.46 1.47 1.18
CA GLU A 166 -19.87 1.76 1.42
C GLU A 166 -20.58 0.58 2.06
N VAL A 167 -21.53 0.87 2.94
CA VAL A 167 -22.49 -0.11 3.47
C VAL A 167 -23.90 0.45 3.34
N ASN A 168 -24.75 -0.28 2.63
CA ASN A 168 -26.16 0.01 2.44
C ASN A 168 -27.02 -1.02 3.16
N ILE A 169 -27.84 -0.58 4.10
CA ILE A 169 -28.73 -1.43 4.89
C ILE A 169 -30.17 -1.03 4.62
N VAL A 170 -30.88 -1.90 3.91
CA VAL A 170 -32.32 -1.77 3.70
C VAL A 170 -33.04 -2.70 4.66
N HIS A 171 -33.67 -2.12 5.67
CA HIS A 171 -34.47 -2.85 6.64
C HIS A 171 -35.97 -2.60 6.41
N LYS A 172 -36.72 -3.67 6.18
CA LYS A 172 -38.15 -3.67 5.93
C LYS A 172 -38.90 -4.36 7.06
N LYS A 173 -39.74 -3.58 7.74
CA LYS A 173 -40.72 -4.06 8.72
C LYS A 173 -41.99 -4.49 8.00
N LYS A 174 -42.63 -5.56 8.48
CA LYS A 174 -43.96 -5.96 7.97
C LYS A 174 -44.99 -4.92 8.41
N ALA A 175 -45.88 -4.53 7.50
CA ALA A 175 -47.03 -3.69 7.85
C ALA A 175 -47.91 -4.44 8.86
N SER A 176 -48.28 -3.77 9.96
CA SER A 176 -49.25 -4.30 10.92
C SER A 176 -50.56 -4.55 10.19
N VAL A 177 -50.91 -5.83 9.97
CA VAL A 177 -52.30 -6.19 9.74
C VAL A 177 -52.91 -6.21 11.14
N GLU A 178 -53.69 -5.17 11.46
CA GLU A 178 -54.54 -5.18 12.64
C GLU A 178 -55.28 -6.53 12.67
N ASN A 179 -55.09 -7.31 13.74
CA ASN A 179 -55.65 -8.66 14.01
C ASN A 179 -54.75 -9.88 13.77
N VAL A 180 -53.53 -9.91 14.32
CA VAL A 180 -52.89 -11.20 14.67
C VAL A 180 -52.58 -11.22 16.16
N SER A 181 -53.53 -11.78 16.91
CA SER A 181 -53.35 -12.20 18.29
C SER A 181 -52.39 -13.38 18.37
N ASN A 182 -51.44 -13.27 19.31
CA ASN A 182 -50.44 -14.26 19.75
C ASN A 182 -49.06 -14.16 19.07
N GLY A 183 -48.19 -13.31 19.63
CA GLY A 183 -46.86 -13.69 20.13
C GLY A 183 -45.84 -14.41 19.23
N GLU A 184 -46.06 -14.54 17.93
CA GLU A 184 -45.11 -15.18 17.01
C GLU A 184 -44.19 -14.15 16.35
N LEU A 185 -42.91 -14.53 16.27
CA LEU A 185 -41.77 -13.72 15.83
C LEU A 185 -42.01 -13.07 14.46
N ILE A 186 -41.58 -11.81 14.40
CA ILE A 186 -41.87 -10.81 13.37
C ILE A 186 -41.00 -11.08 12.14
N GLU A 187 -41.60 -11.24 10.95
CA GLU A 187 -40.87 -11.35 9.67
C GLU A 187 -40.38 -9.97 9.20
N ALA A 188 -39.31 -9.44 9.81
CA ALA A 188 -38.53 -8.35 9.23
C ALA A 188 -37.56 -8.92 8.18
N LEU A 189 -37.31 -8.19 7.08
CA LEU A 189 -36.30 -8.55 6.09
C LEU A 189 -35.28 -7.43 6.01
N THR A 190 -34.00 -7.77 6.12
CA THR A 190 -32.90 -6.83 6.00
C THR A 190 -31.98 -7.29 4.90
N ASN A 191 -31.72 -6.41 3.93
CA ASN A 191 -30.66 -6.61 2.94
C ASN A 191 -29.52 -5.66 3.26
N ILE A 192 -28.29 -6.15 3.14
CA ILE A 192 -27.06 -5.41 3.40
C ILE A 192 -26.18 -5.57 2.17
N ASP A 193 -25.92 -4.47 1.47
CA ASP A 193 -24.99 -4.40 0.36
C ASP A 193 -23.71 -3.68 0.82
N ILE A 194 -22.56 -4.23 0.48
CA ILE A 194 -21.24 -3.82 0.97
C ILE A 194 -20.33 -3.62 -0.23
N ILE A 195 -19.82 -2.42 -0.40
CA ILE A 195 -18.89 -2.08 -1.48
C ILE A 195 -17.48 -1.99 -0.91
N THR A 196 -16.55 -2.69 -1.53
CA THR A 196 -15.14 -2.75 -1.09
C THR A 196 -14.20 -2.51 -2.26
N LYS A 197 -12.95 -2.14 -1.98
CA LYS A 197 -11.85 -2.34 -2.94
C LYS A 197 -11.72 -3.83 -3.27
N LYS A 198 -11.38 -4.13 -4.52
CA LYS A 198 -11.17 -5.49 -5.03
C LYS A 198 -9.86 -6.11 -4.57
N LYS A 199 -8.84 -5.27 -4.40
CA LYS A 199 -7.51 -5.64 -3.92
C LYS A 199 -7.62 -6.25 -2.52
N ASP A 200 -6.95 -7.39 -2.31
CA ASP A 200 -6.77 -8.12 -1.04
C ASP A 200 -8.03 -8.64 -0.32
N VAL A 201 -9.23 -8.13 -0.60
CA VAL A 201 -10.50 -8.62 -0.01
C VAL A 201 -10.91 -9.94 -0.66
N LYS A 202 -10.97 -11.01 0.14
CA LYS A 202 -11.41 -12.34 -0.30
C LYS A 202 -12.82 -12.67 0.14
N THR A 203 -13.14 -12.43 1.40
CA THR A 203 -14.45 -12.72 1.99
C THR A 203 -14.92 -11.57 2.84
N VAL A 204 -16.23 -11.38 2.89
CA VAL A 204 -16.89 -10.37 3.72
C VAL A 204 -17.79 -11.11 4.71
N ASN A 205 -17.47 -11.04 5.99
CA ASN A 205 -18.29 -11.58 7.07
C ASN A 205 -19.18 -10.47 7.63
N VAL A 206 -20.45 -10.79 7.86
CA VAL A 206 -21.41 -9.87 8.46
C VAL A 206 -21.96 -10.51 9.72
N THR A 207 -21.70 -9.87 10.85
CA THR A 207 -22.19 -10.25 12.16
C THR A 207 -23.24 -9.24 12.62
N VAL A 208 -24.41 -9.71 13.06
CA VAL A 208 -25.46 -8.88 13.62
C VAL A 208 -25.61 -9.16 15.11
N LYS A 209 -25.58 -8.10 15.92
CA LYS A 209 -25.77 -8.17 17.38
C LYS A 209 -26.93 -7.30 17.84
N ASP A 210 -27.66 -7.74 18.86
CA ASP A 210 -28.51 -6.85 19.67
C ASP A 210 -27.77 -6.58 20.97
N LYS A 211 -27.22 -5.38 21.11
CA LYS A 211 -26.27 -5.03 22.18
C LYS A 211 -25.06 -5.98 22.10
N ASP A 212 -24.89 -6.85 23.10
CA ASP A 212 -23.76 -7.78 23.19
C ASP A 212 -24.12 -9.20 22.73
N ASP A 213 -25.40 -9.46 22.45
CA ASP A 213 -25.87 -10.80 22.08
C ASP A 213 -25.77 -11.01 20.57
N LEU A 214 -25.06 -12.05 20.16
CA LEU A 214 -24.98 -12.48 18.77
C LEU A 214 -26.35 -12.99 18.29
N ILE A 215 -26.88 -12.37 17.23
CA ILE A 215 -28.13 -12.77 16.59
C ILE A 215 -27.84 -13.71 15.41
N VAL A 216 -26.98 -13.27 14.50
CA VAL A 216 -26.60 -14.03 13.30
C VAL A 216 -25.22 -13.61 12.82
N GLU A 217 -24.50 -14.53 12.23
CA GLU A 217 -23.23 -14.32 11.56
C GLU A 217 -23.22 -15.16 10.29
N ASP A 218 -22.90 -14.56 9.15
CA ASP A 218 -22.76 -15.28 7.88
C ASP A 218 -21.91 -14.47 6.88
N ASN A 219 -21.48 -15.12 5.80
CA ASN A 219 -20.67 -14.49 4.77
C ASN A 219 -21.54 -13.87 3.68
N ALA A 220 -21.25 -12.62 3.33
CA ALA A 220 -21.88 -11.97 2.20
C ALA A 220 -21.39 -12.57 0.87
N ILE A 221 -22.30 -12.65 -0.09
CA ILE A 221 -22.06 -13.24 -1.39
C ILE A 221 -21.62 -12.14 -2.33
N LEU A 222 -20.52 -12.35 -3.06
CA LEU A 222 -20.11 -11.43 -4.12
C LEU A 222 -21.19 -11.38 -5.22
N VAL A 223 -21.79 -10.22 -5.43
CA VAL A 223 -22.86 -10.00 -6.41
C VAL A 223 -22.27 -9.34 -7.65
N SER A 224 -21.96 -10.18 -8.65
CA SER A 224 -21.61 -9.82 -10.04
C SER A 224 -20.50 -8.75 -10.27
N ASP A 225 -19.37 -9.18 -10.84
CA ASP A 225 -18.49 -8.35 -11.70
C ASP A 225 -19.35 -7.87 -12.91
N THR A 226 -20.06 -6.75 -12.82
CA THR A 226 -20.88 -6.26 -13.95
C THR A 226 -20.01 -5.42 -14.89
N GLU A 227 -19.68 -6.01 -16.05
CA GLU A 227 -19.24 -5.47 -17.36
C GLU A 227 -18.22 -4.31 -17.48
N ASP A 228 -17.92 -3.55 -16.44
CA ASP A 228 -16.77 -2.67 -16.34
C ASP A 228 -15.65 -3.41 -15.60
N SER A 229 -14.88 -4.19 -16.35
CA SER A 229 -13.66 -4.84 -15.86
C SER A 229 -12.58 -3.87 -15.34
N ASP A 230 -12.86 -2.56 -15.40
CA ASP A 230 -11.99 -1.46 -14.98
C ASP A 230 -12.37 -0.87 -13.60
N SER A 231 -13.43 -1.33 -12.93
CA SER A 231 -13.71 -0.87 -11.57
C SER A 231 -12.89 -1.66 -10.55
N ASP A 232 -12.07 -0.97 -9.76
CA ASP A 232 -11.30 -1.54 -8.63
C ASP A 232 -12.18 -1.91 -7.42
N LEU A 233 -13.49 -2.09 -7.61
CA LEU A 233 -14.48 -2.30 -6.57
C LEU A 233 -15.19 -3.65 -6.73
N ASN A 234 -15.62 -4.21 -5.59
CA ASN A 234 -16.48 -5.38 -5.50
C ASN A 234 -17.72 -5.03 -4.67
N THR A 235 -18.86 -5.62 -5.03
CA THR A 235 -20.10 -5.54 -4.25
C THR A 235 -20.45 -6.89 -3.66
N TYR A 236 -20.63 -6.95 -2.34
CA TYR A 236 -21.08 -8.12 -1.61
C TYR A 236 -22.49 -7.85 -1.06
N SER A 237 -23.36 -8.86 -1.06
CA SER A 237 -24.71 -8.72 -0.55
C SER A 237 -25.07 -9.87 0.39
N ILE A 238 -25.84 -9.57 1.42
CA ILE A 238 -26.41 -10.53 2.34
C ILE A 238 -27.81 -10.13 2.77
N ALA A 239 -28.66 -11.12 3.04
CA ALA A 239 -30.00 -10.88 3.53
C ALA A 239 -30.28 -11.69 4.79
N PHE A 240 -30.86 -11.04 5.79
CA PHE A 240 -31.29 -11.65 7.04
C PHE A 240 -32.79 -11.47 7.23
N SER A 241 -33.41 -12.47 7.84
CA SER A 241 -34.81 -12.39 8.28
C SER A 241 -34.88 -12.30 9.81
N GLN A 242 -35.98 -11.74 10.31
CA GLN A 242 -36.31 -11.70 11.75
C GLN A 242 -35.30 -10.94 12.63
N LEU A 243 -34.60 -9.94 12.05
CA LEU A 243 -33.76 -9.05 12.85
C LEU A 243 -34.63 -8.17 13.77
N PRO A 244 -34.14 -7.85 14.99
CA PRO A 244 -34.84 -6.95 15.90
C PRO A 244 -34.93 -5.55 15.31
N ASN A 245 -35.67 -4.66 15.98
CA ASN A 245 -35.74 -3.27 15.53
C ASN A 245 -34.37 -2.59 15.68
N ASN A 246 -33.67 -2.72 16.81
CA ASN A 246 -32.35 -2.11 16.97
C ASN A 246 -31.29 -3.20 16.99
N TYR A 247 -30.22 -3.01 16.23
CA TYR A 247 -29.10 -3.93 16.17
C TYR A 247 -27.85 -3.23 15.64
N ASP A 248 -26.71 -3.83 15.91
CA ASP A 248 -25.43 -3.43 15.35
C ASP A 248 -25.05 -4.43 14.25
N VAL A 249 -24.57 -3.91 13.12
CA VAL A 249 -24.00 -4.69 12.02
C VAL A 249 -22.50 -4.50 12.06
N ILE A 250 -21.75 -5.59 12.23
CA ILE A 250 -20.30 -5.63 12.18
C ILE A 250 -19.92 -6.25 10.84
N VAL A 251 -19.23 -5.48 10.01
CA VAL A 251 -18.71 -5.91 8.72
C VAL A 251 -17.22 -6.14 8.87
N GLU A 252 -16.76 -7.37 8.66
CA GLU A 252 -15.34 -7.73 8.63
C GLU A 252 -14.92 -8.11 7.20
N LEU A 253 -13.90 -7.44 6.68
CA LEU A 253 -13.27 -7.79 5.41
C LEU A 253 -12.05 -8.67 5.69
N LYS A 254 -11.96 -9.84 5.04
CA LYS A 254 -10.88 -10.81 5.29
C LYS A 254 -10.09 -11.11 4.03
N ASP A 255 -8.78 -11.31 4.19
CA ASP A 255 -7.85 -11.65 3.12
C ASP A 255 -7.93 -13.13 2.70
N VAL A 256 -7.05 -13.55 1.79
CA VAL A 256 -6.93 -14.93 1.33
C VAL A 256 -6.55 -15.93 2.44
N ASN A 257 -5.99 -15.45 3.55
CA ASN A 257 -5.61 -16.24 4.72
C ASN A 257 -6.69 -16.25 5.80
N GLY A 258 -7.79 -15.50 5.61
CA GLY A 258 -8.87 -15.35 6.58
C GLY A 258 -8.57 -14.34 7.69
N VAL A 259 -7.54 -13.50 7.53
CA VAL A 259 -7.19 -12.43 8.47
C VAL A 259 -8.07 -11.22 8.20
N THR A 260 -8.64 -10.62 9.26
CA THR A 260 -9.44 -9.39 9.14
C THR A 260 -8.54 -8.19 8.79
N ILE A 261 -8.69 -7.70 7.56
CA ILE A 261 -7.94 -6.56 7.00
C ILE A 261 -8.66 -5.23 7.17
N ASP A 262 -9.99 -5.24 7.34
CA ASP A 262 -10.78 -4.05 7.65
C ASP A 262 -12.03 -4.42 8.43
N GLU A 263 -12.53 -3.51 9.26
CA GLU A 263 -13.72 -3.75 10.07
C GLU A 263 -14.51 -2.46 10.29
N LYS A 264 -15.85 -2.55 10.28
CA LYS A 264 -16.71 -1.46 10.69
C LYS A 264 -17.94 -1.93 11.46
N ILE A 265 -18.36 -1.13 12.43
CA ILE A 265 -19.58 -1.33 13.21
C ILE A 265 -20.57 -0.24 12.83
N ILE A 266 -21.73 -0.65 12.30
CA ILE A 266 -22.83 0.22 11.89
C ILE A 266 -23.99 0.02 12.86
N LYS A 267 -24.47 1.10 13.47
CA LYS A 267 -25.59 1.05 14.40
C LYS A 267 -26.90 1.27 13.68
N VAL A 268 -27.75 0.25 13.65
CA VAL A 268 -29.04 0.31 12.98
C VAL A 268 -30.14 0.63 13.99
N VAL A 269 -30.62 1.86 13.91
CA VAL A 269 -31.77 2.37 14.68
C VAL A 269 -32.85 2.80 13.68
N PRO A 270 -33.64 1.85 13.15
CA PRO A 270 -34.66 2.13 12.17
C PRO A 270 -35.76 2.96 12.84
N ASP A 271 -36.13 4.02 12.15
CA ASP A 271 -37.21 4.91 12.54
C ASP A 271 -38.57 4.17 12.63
N SER A 272 -39.63 4.91 12.95
CA SER A 272 -40.98 4.34 12.99
C SER A 272 -41.52 3.91 11.61
N ALA A 273 -40.78 4.16 10.51
CA ALA A 273 -41.24 3.81 9.18
C ALA A 273 -41.18 2.29 8.94
N LEU A 274 -41.98 1.83 7.97
CA LEU A 274 -41.98 0.43 7.53
C LEU A 274 -40.72 0.06 6.74
N PHE A 275 -40.01 1.06 6.23
CA PHE A 275 -38.77 0.90 5.49
C PHE A 275 -37.78 1.92 6.02
N SER A 276 -36.61 1.46 6.39
CA SER A 276 -35.46 2.30 6.70
C SER A 276 -34.31 1.92 5.77
N ASN A 277 -33.68 2.94 5.20
CA ASN A 277 -32.44 2.79 4.46
C ASN A 277 -31.34 3.52 5.23
N ILE A 278 -30.23 2.85 5.46
CA ILE A 278 -29.01 3.44 6.03
C ILE A 278 -27.93 3.26 4.99
N GLU A 279 -27.34 4.36 4.56
CA GLU A 279 -26.27 4.41 3.58
C GLU A 279 -25.10 5.11 4.27
N GLU A 280 -24.03 4.37 4.51
CA GLU A 280 -22.77 4.90 5.05
C GLU A 280 -21.68 4.74 4.01
N ALA A 281 -21.24 5.87 3.44
CA ALA A 281 -20.06 5.95 2.60
C ALA A 281 -18.85 6.39 3.45
N TYR A 282 -17.69 5.79 3.18
CA TYR A 282 -16.46 6.05 3.91
C TYR A 282 -15.41 6.67 3.00
N GLU A 283 -15.03 7.90 3.32
CA GLU A 283 -13.85 8.58 2.82
C GLU A 283 -12.83 8.61 3.95
N TYR A 284 -11.58 8.26 3.65
CA TYR A 284 -10.51 8.18 4.65
C TYR A 284 -9.43 9.19 4.32
N GLU A 285 -9.07 10.01 5.30
CA GLU A 285 -7.99 10.97 5.17
C GLU A 285 -6.61 10.33 5.39
N THR A 286 -6.55 9.29 6.22
CA THR A 286 -5.28 8.71 6.68
C THR A 286 -5.00 7.30 6.20
N ARG A 287 -6.01 6.60 5.66
CA ARG A 287 -5.93 5.18 5.27
C ARG A 287 -5.90 4.93 3.76
N GLU A 288 -5.81 6.01 2.97
CA GLU A 288 -5.69 5.93 1.52
C GLU A 288 -4.29 6.35 1.05
N PRO A 289 -3.60 5.53 0.24
CA PRO A 289 -2.34 5.95 -0.34
C PRO A 289 -2.57 7.14 -1.27
N GLY A 290 -1.81 8.20 -1.08
CA GLY A 290 -1.75 9.37 -1.95
C GLY A 290 -1.29 8.99 -3.36
N GLU A 291 -1.44 9.91 -4.32
CA GLU A 291 -1.09 9.69 -5.73
C GLU A 291 0.39 9.28 -5.95
N ASP A 292 1.27 9.60 -4.99
CA ASP A 292 2.69 9.25 -4.96
C ASP A 292 3.00 7.94 -4.21
N GLY A 293 1.99 7.30 -3.61
CA GLY A 293 2.10 6.07 -2.84
C GLY A 293 2.41 6.26 -1.36
N THR A 294 2.36 7.49 -0.80
CA THR A 294 2.76 7.77 0.60
C THR A 294 1.60 8.10 1.55
N GLY A 295 0.36 8.16 1.08
CA GLY A 295 -0.77 8.77 1.83
C GLY A 295 -1.30 7.99 3.04
N ASN A 296 -0.72 6.84 3.38
CA ASN A 296 -1.00 6.16 4.63
C ASN A 296 0.15 6.27 5.64
N GLU A 297 1.09 7.19 5.44
CA GLU A 297 2.26 7.37 6.28
C GLU A 297 2.42 8.82 6.70
N PHE A 298 2.64 9.04 7.99
CA PHE A 298 2.81 10.36 8.55
C PHE A 298 3.97 10.38 9.51
N SER A 299 4.86 11.36 9.42
CA SER A 299 5.82 11.54 10.49
C SER A 299 5.10 11.89 11.80
N LEU A 300 5.64 11.43 12.93
CA LEU A 300 5.14 11.78 14.25
C LEU A 300 5.15 13.30 14.44
N TYR A 301 6.09 14.00 13.81
CA TYR A 301 6.11 15.46 13.76
C TYR A 301 4.83 16.02 13.12
N GLU A 302 4.45 15.54 11.94
CA GLU A 302 3.23 15.98 11.23
C GLU A 302 1.99 15.78 12.09
N LEU A 303 1.83 14.59 12.67
CA LEU A 303 0.71 14.26 13.55
C LEU A 303 0.66 15.13 14.80
N ILE A 304 1.80 15.45 15.42
CA ILE A 304 1.84 16.33 16.59
C ILE A 304 1.51 17.78 16.19
N THR A 305 1.85 18.19 14.97
CA THR A 305 1.59 19.57 14.50
C THR A 305 0.22 19.79 13.90
N ASP A 306 -0.42 18.75 13.37
CA ASP A 306 -1.73 18.81 12.74
C ASP A 306 -2.75 18.00 13.56
N GLU A 307 -3.51 18.70 14.41
CA GLU A 307 -4.53 18.10 15.26
C GLU A 307 -5.67 17.46 14.45
N GLN A 308 -6.00 17.99 13.26
CA GLN A 308 -7.06 17.43 12.43
C GLN A 308 -6.63 16.07 11.89
N LEU A 309 -5.42 16.02 11.31
CA LEU A 309 -4.83 14.79 10.80
C LEU A 309 -4.68 13.73 11.90
N PHE A 310 -4.23 14.13 13.08
CA PHE A 310 -4.10 13.21 14.22
C PHE A 310 -5.45 12.66 14.67
N ASN A 311 -6.47 13.51 14.76
CA ASN A 311 -7.81 13.06 15.12
C ASN A 311 -8.41 12.14 14.05
N ALA A 312 -8.19 12.43 12.76
CA ALA A 312 -8.63 11.57 11.67
C ALA A 312 -8.01 10.16 11.79
N LEU A 313 -6.69 10.08 12.02
CA LEU A 313 -5.99 8.82 12.23
C LEU A 313 -6.61 8.00 13.38
N LEU A 314 -6.89 8.63 14.52
CA LEU A 314 -7.47 7.98 15.69
C LEU A 314 -8.92 7.55 15.52
N LEU A 315 -9.68 8.23 14.65
CA LEU A 315 -11.08 7.89 14.35
C LEU A 315 -11.20 6.81 13.27
N GLU A 316 -10.26 6.76 12.34
CA GLU A 316 -10.28 5.86 11.19
C GLU A 316 -9.65 4.49 11.46
N SER A 317 -8.74 4.42 12.43
CA SER A 317 -7.87 3.26 12.66
C SER A 317 -7.88 2.77 14.11
N ASP A 318 -7.81 1.46 14.28
CA ASP A 318 -7.49 0.85 15.57
C ASP A 318 -6.01 1.07 15.90
N LEU A 319 -5.72 1.57 17.10
CA LEU A 319 -4.37 1.86 17.59
C LEU A 319 -3.43 0.64 17.56
N GLU A 320 -3.98 -0.57 17.64
CA GLU A 320 -3.22 -1.82 17.54
C GLU A 320 -2.79 -2.14 16.10
N LYS A 321 -3.54 -1.64 15.11
CA LYS A 321 -3.28 -1.84 13.68
C LYS A 321 -2.43 -0.73 13.05
N ILE A 322 -2.31 0.42 13.72
CA ILE A 322 -1.40 1.49 13.30
C ILE A 322 0.03 1.07 13.62
N GLN A 323 0.88 0.99 12.60
CA GLN A 323 2.26 0.56 12.71
C GLN A 323 3.21 1.76 12.85
N ILE A 324 4.39 1.52 13.41
CA ILE A 324 5.46 2.49 13.57
C ILE A 324 6.66 2.03 12.75
N GLU A 325 7.22 2.96 11.98
CA GLU A 325 8.49 2.78 11.30
C GLU A 325 9.49 3.84 11.74
N VAL A 326 10.77 3.46 11.84
CA VAL A 326 11.84 4.39 12.19
C VAL A 326 12.79 4.55 11.01
N ARG A 327 12.79 5.71 10.36
CA ARG A 327 13.64 6.00 9.21
C ARG A 327 15.00 6.58 9.65
N ASN A 328 16.00 6.47 8.78
CA ASN A 328 17.36 7.00 8.96
C ASN A 328 17.63 8.09 7.95
#